data_AF-A0A316ZDB6-F1
#
_entry.id   AF-A0A316ZDB6-F1
#
_cell.length_a   1.000
_cell.length_b   1.000
_cell.length_c   1.000
_cell.angle_alpha   90.00
_cell.angle_beta   90.00
_cell.angle_gamma   90.00
#
_symmetry.space_group_name_H-M   'P 1'
#
loop_
_entity.id
_entity.type
_entity.pdbx_description
1 polymer ?
#
loop_
_entity_poly.entity_id
_entity_poly.type
_entity_poly.pdbx_seq_one_letter_code
_entity_poly.pdbx_strand_id
1 'polypeptide(L)'
;MGGLDARHLITNIRPTEYHPVSMTSISTPHRGSPFMDWCNANVGVGNEIIEEAVREAKGKKAVPEEVEKELVKVPYTLKSPLFYMLSVLDQPAYAMLSTKYMAAVFNPSTPDVEGVKYYSVAARTRRLAVWHPLWLPKLILDAAAESRSAGGEADGSGDALGGELQGNDGLVSVQSAKWGTFLGVVEGCDHWDLRG
;
A
#
# COMPACT_ATOMS: atom_id res chain seq x y z
N MET A 1 5.11 -2.94 -6.06
CA MET A 1 4.65 -2.06 -7.15
C MET A 1 4.27 -2.84 -8.40
N GLY A 2 5.13 -3.69 -8.97
CA GLY A 2 4.86 -4.38 -10.24
C GLY A 2 3.54 -5.14 -10.36
N GLY A 3 2.97 -5.66 -9.26
CA GLY A 3 1.64 -6.27 -9.31
C GLY A 3 0.49 -5.26 -9.57
N LEU A 4 0.63 -4.01 -9.13
CA LEU A 4 -0.32 -2.93 -9.46
C LEU A 4 -0.21 -2.58 -10.93
N ASP A 5 1.02 -2.43 -11.44
CA ASP A 5 1.27 -2.13 -12.86
C ASP A 5 0.71 -3.22 -13.76
N ALA A 6 0.90 -4.49 -13.38
CA ALA A 6 0.31 -5.62 -14.10
C ALA A 6 -1.22 -5.59 -14.09
N ARG A 7 -1.86 -5.27 -12.95
CA ARG A 7 -3.33 -5.09 -12.90
C ARG A 7 -3.78 -3.95 -13.81
N HIS A 8 -3.08 -2.82 -13.79
CA HIS A 8 -3.39 -1.67 -14.65
C HIS A 8 -3.24 -2.03 -16.13
N LEU A 9 -2.17 -2.72 -16.51
CA LEU A 9 -1.94 -3.23 -17.86
C LEU A 9 -3.08 -4.14 -18.33
N ILE A 10 -3.48 -5.11 -17.49
CA ILE A 10 -4.54 -6.07 -17.83
C ILE A 10 -5.89 -5.36 -18.00
N THR A 11 -6.25 -4.47 -17.09
CA THR A 11 -7.61 -3.88 -17.06
C THR A 11 -7.77 -2.68 -17.99
N ASN A 12 -6.77 -1.79 -18.04
CA ASN A 12 -6.87 -0.49 -18.72
C ASN A 12 -6.17 -0.46 -20.07
N ILE A 13 -4.95 -1.03 -20.17
CA ILE A 13 -4.20 -1.04 -21.44
C ILE A 13 -4.73 -2.12 -22.39
N ARG A 14 -5.09 -3.29 -21.85
CA ARG A 14 -5.67 -4.43 -22.59
C ARG A 14 -4.84 -4.81 -23.82
N PRO A 15 -3.66 -5.43 -23.62
CA PRO A 15 -2.77 -5.79 -24.72
C PRO A 15 -3.49 -6.65 -25.76
N THR A 16 -3.24 -6.36 -27.05
CA THR A 16 -3.86 -7.07 -28.18
C THR A 16 -2.96 -8.15 -28.78
N GLU A 17 -1.66 -8.06 -28.54
CA GLU A 17 -0.65 -8.99 -29.06
C GLU A 17 -0.60 -10.31 -28.28
N TYR A 18 -1.08 -10.31 -27.04
CA TYR A 18 -1.13 -11.47 -26.16
C TYR A 18 -2.32 -11.39 -25.23
N HIS A 19 -2.75 -12.55 -24.74
CA HIS A 19 -3.84 -12.64 -23.76
C HIS A 19 -3.28 -13.08 -22.40
N PRO A 20 -3.26 -12.20 -21.38
CA PRO A 20 -2.87 -12.58 -20.03
C PRO A 20 -3.80 -13.68 -19.49
N VAL A 21 -3.26 -14.86 -19.17
CA VAL A 21 -4.05 -15.97 -18.60
C VAL A 21 -4.04 -15.95 -17.07
N SER A 22 -2.95 -15.48 -16.48
CA SER A 22 -2.82 -15.34 -15.04
C SER A 22 -1.88 -14.21 -14.65
N MET A 23 -2.09 -13.67 -13.46
CA MET A 23 -1.24 -12.69 -12.82
C MET A 23 -0.92 -13.18 -11.40
N THR A 24 0.37 -13.24 -11.06
CA THR A 24 0.82 -13.53 -9.70
C THR A 24 1.55 -12.31 -9.15
N SER A 25 1.03 -11.72 -8.07
CA SER A 25 1.74 -10.69 -7.33
C SER A 25 2.50 -11.28 -6.14
N ILE A 26 3.67 -10.71 -5.87
CA ILE A 26 4.49 -11.03 -4.71
C ILE A 26 4.67 -9.72 -3.93
N SER A 27 4.24 -9.71 -2.66
CA SER A 27 4.32 -8.55 -1.76
C SER A 27 3.86 -7.22 -2.38
N THR A 28 2.79 -7.25 -3.16
CA THR A 28 2.28 -6.05 -3.83
C THR A 28 1.27 -5.33 -2.94
N PRO A 29 1.42 -4.03 -2.68
CA PRO A 29 0.51 -3.28 -1.80
C PRO A 29 -0.85 -2.99 -2.46
N HIS A 30 -1.71 -4.00 -2.63
CA HIS A 30 -3.02 -3.85 -3.29
C HIS A 30 -4.00 -2.96 -2.54
N ARG A 31 -3.76 -2.74 -1.25
CA ARG A 31 -4.52 -1.81 -0.40
C ARG A 31 -3.67 -0.64 0.08
N GLY A 32 -2.52 -0.41 -0.53
CA GLY A 32 -1.55 0.59 -0.10
C GLY A 32 -0.70 0.13 1.07
N SER A 33 0.05 1.06 1.67
CA SER A 33 0.90 0.77 2.83
C SER A 33 0.75 1.85 3.90
N PRO A 34 0.61 1.49 5.19
CA PRO A 34 0.59 2.45 6.29
C PRO A 34 1.85 3.33 6.36
N PHE A 35 2.99 2.81 5.91
CA PHE A 35 4.22 3.62 5.80
C PHE A 35 4.05 4.81 4.86
N MET A 36 3.31 4.60 3.77
CA MET A 36 3.05 5.64 2.78
C MET A 36 2.08 6.68 3.33
N ASP A 37 1.04 6.25 4.05
CA ASP A 37 0.14 7.17 4.75
C ASP A 37 0.87 8.00 5.80
N TRP A 38 1.80 7.38 6.54
CA TRP A 38 2.65 8.09 7.49
C TRP A 38 3.58 9.09 6.78
N CYS A 39 4.18 8.72 5.64
CA CYS A 39 4.99 9.64 4.84
C CYS A 39 4.17 10.84 4.37
N ASN A 40 2.94 10.59 3.90
CA ASN A 40 2.05 11.65 3.46
C ASN A 40 1.69 12.60 4.62
N ALA A 41 1.40 12.07 5.80
CA ALA A 41 1.04 12.86 6.98
C ALA A 41 2.22 13.66 7.57
N ASN A 42 3.42 13.09 7.60
CA ASN A 42 4.57 13.67 8.32
C ASN A 42 5.58 14.39 7.43
N VAL A 43 5.66 14.01 6.15
CA VAL A 43 6.59 14.59 5.17
C VAL A 43 5.86 15.55 4.22
N GLY A 44 4.53 15.47 4.13
CA GLY A 44 3.72 16.30 3.24
C GLY A 44 3.81 15.91 1.76
N VAL A 45 4.29 14.70 1.46
CA VAL A 45 4.39 14.19 0.09
C VAL A 45 3.02 13.68 -0.36
N GLY A 46 2.62 13.98 -1.59
CA GLY A 46 1.51 13.30 -2.25
C GLY A 46 0.08 13.61 -1.78
N ASN A 47 -0.14 14.32 -0.67
CA ASN A 47 -1.49 14.61 -0.16
C ASN A 47 -2.35 15.37 -1.18
N GLU A 48 -1.82 16.44 -1.79
CA GLU A 48 -2.55 17.23 -2.78
C GLU A 48 -2.94 16.38 -4.00
N ILE A 49 -2.03 15.54 -4.47
CA ILE A 49 -2.25 14.62 -5.60
C ILE A 49 -3.33 13.58 -5.26
N ILE A 50 -3.30 13.02 -4.05
CA ILE A 50 -4.31 12.06 -3.59
C ILE A 50 -5.67 12.75 -3.48
N GLU A 51 -5.72 13.93 -2.87
CA GLU A 51 -6.98 14.66 -2.69
C GLU A 51 -7.59 15.06 -4.02
N GLU A 52 -6.79 15.54 -4.96
CA GLU A 52 -7.22 15.83 -6.33
C GLU A 52 -7.72 14.57 -7.04
N ALA A 53 -6.95 13.49 -7.03
CA ALA A 53 -7.36 12.23 -7.67
C ALA A 53 -8.63 11.64 -7.03
N VAL A 54 -8.79 11.73 -5.72
CA VAL A 54 -9.99 11.28 -5.01
C VAL A 54 -11.18 12.18 -5.35
N ARG A 55 -10.99 13.50 -5.45
CA ARG A 55 -12.02 14.45 -5.86
C ARG A 55 -12.48 14.16 -7.28
N GLU A 56 -11.56 13.92 -8.20
CA GLU A 56 -11.86 13.53 -9.58
C GLU A 56 -12.59 12.19 -9.66
N ALA A 57 -12.12 11.18 -8.92
CA ALA A 57 -12.77 9.86 -8.86
C ALA A 57 -14.20 9.95 -8.28
N LYS A 58 -14.41 10.80 -7.26
CA LYS A 58 -15.73 11.05 -6.65
C LYS A 58 -16.63 11.95 -7.50
N GLY A 59 -16.08 12.76 -8.41
CA GLY A 59 -16.80 13.66 -9.31
C GLY A 59 -17.81 13.02 -10.28
N LYS A 60 -17.94 11.67 -10.28
CA LYS A 60 -18.97 10.93 -11.03
C LYS A 60 -20.20 10.50 -10.21
N LYS A 61 -20.32 10.85 -8.93
CA LYS A 61 -21.59 10.83 -8.18
C LYS A 61 -21.65 12.03 -7.23
N ALA A 62 -22.66 12.87 -7.41
CA ALA A 62 -22.89 14.05 -6.60
C ALA A 62 -23.37 13.73 -5.16
N VAL A 63 -23.15 14.72 -4.28
CA VAL A 63 -23.84 15.03 -2.98
C VAL A 63 -23.19 14.41 -1.71
N PRO A 64 -23.24 15.05 -0.52
CA PRO A 64 -23.00 16.46 -0.11
C PRO A 64 -21.87 16.60 0.95
N GLU A 65 -21.53 17.85 1.22
CA GLU A 65 -20.59 18.40 2.20
C GLU A 65 -20.98 18.07 3.66
N GLU A 66 -20.52 16.95 4.24
CA GLU A 66 -20.64 16.72 5.70
C GLU A 66 -19.81 15.52 6.26
N VAL A 67 -18.55 15.34 5.88
CA VAL A 67 -17.61 14.50 6.67
C VAL A 67 -16.19 15.05 6.55
N GLU A 68 -15.96 16.24 7.12
CA GLU A 68 -14.62 16.82 7.25
C GLU A 68 -14.30 17.06 8.74
N LYS A 69 -14.27 15.98 9.53
CA LYS A 69 -13.70 16.02 10.88
C LYS A 69 -13.02 14.69 11.20
N GLU A 70 -11.70 14.69 11.03
CA GLU A 70 -10.66 14.16 11.93
C GLU A 70 -9.40 13.80 11.11
N LEU A 71 -8.73 14.84 10.59
CA LEU A 71 -7.31 14.73 10.26
C LEU A 71 -6.54 15.40 11.40
N VAL A 72 -5.92 14.56 12.23
CA VAL A 72 -5.07 14.98 13.35
C VAL A 72 -3.91 15.79 12.77
N LYS A 73 -3.91 17.11 13.00
CA LYS A 73 -2.77 17.98 12.70
C LYS A 73 -1.69 17.72 13.76
N VAL A 74 -0.67 16.93 13.42
CA VAL A 74 0.52 16.75 14.28
C VAL A 74 1.65 17.69 13.82
N PRO A 75 2.25 18.48 14.72
CA PRO A 75 3.13 19.57 14.32
C PRO A 75 4.60 19.18 14.43
N TYR A 76 5.17 18.39 13.51
CA TYR A 76 6.64 18.25 13.44
C TYR A 76 7.14 18.06 12.00
N THR A 77 7.52 19.18 11.37
CA THR A 77 8.40 19.21 10.19
C THR A 77 9.79 18.73 10.60
N LEU A 78 10.06 17.43 10.45
CA LEU A 78 11.40 16.88 10.62
C LEU A 78 12.25 17.17 9.38
N LYS A 79 13.00 18.27 9.43
CA LYS A 79 14.03 18.66 8.45
C LYS A 79 15.26 17.73 8.51
N SER A 80 15.09 16.42 8.39
CA SER A 80 16.23 15.51 8.20
C SER A 80 16.54 15.36 6.70
N PRO A 81 17.82 15.37 6.30
CA PRO A 81 18.24 15.23 4.90
C PRO A 81 17.77 13.91 4.27
N LEU A 82 17.53 12.87 5.08
CA LEU A 82 16.94 11.61 4.61
C LEU A 82 15.48 11.80 4.14
N PHE A 83 14.71 12.66 4.81
CA PHE A 83 13.34 13.00 4.41
C PHE A 83 13.28 13.90 3.18
N TYR A 84 14.26 14.80 3.02
CA TYR A 84 14.40 15.56 1.78
C TYR A 84 14.68 14.62 0.60
N MET A 85 15.55 13.62 0.79
CA MET A 85 15.81 12.60 -0.23
C MET A 85 14.55 11.79 -0.58
N LEU A 86 13.72 11.43 0.41
CA LEU A 86 12.41 10.80 0.20
C LEU A 86 11.42 11.71 -0.53
N SER A 87 11.44 13.03 -0.27
CA SER A 87 10.57 13.99 -0.96
C SER A 87 10.98 14.26 -2.42
N VAL A 88 12.25 14.06 -2.75
CA VAL A 88 12.80 14.16 -4.13
C VAL A 88 12.59 12.85 -4.91
N LEU A 89 12.35 11.73 -4.21
CA LEU A 89 11.99 10.45 -4.81
C LEU A 89 10.49 10.43 -5.17
N ASP A 90 10.22 10.45 -6.48
CA ASP A 90 8.98 10.09 -7.18
C ASP A 90 7.64 10.34 -6.44
N GLN A 91 7.36 11.61 -6.09
CA GLN A 91 6.11 12.04 -5.44
C GLN A 91 4.81 11.40 -5.99
N PRO A 92 4.59 11.20 -7.31
CA PRO A 92 3.39 10.53 -7.80
C PRO A 92 3.34 9.04 -7.41
N ALA A 93 4.47 8.32 -7.45
CA ALA A 93 4.50 6.91 -7.03
C ALA A 93 4.20 6.74 -5.53
N TYR A 94 4.68 7.68 -4.69
CA TYR A 94 4.38 7.65 -3.25
C TYR A 94 2.89 7.91 -2.95
N ALA A 95 2.29 8.88 -3.66
CA ALA A 95 0.86 9.18 -3.57
C ALA A 95 0.00 7.96 -3.94
N MET A 96 0.39 7.27 -5.02
CA MET A 96 -0.34 6.12 -5.56
C MET A 96 -0.33 4.91 -4.63
N LEU A 97 0.63 4.81 -3.70
CA LEU A 97 0.72 3.70 -2.76
C LEU A 97 0.02 3.94 -1.42
N SER A 98 -0.61 5.10 -1.23
CA SER A 98 -1.42 5.37 -0.03
C SER A 98 -2.64 4.45 0.02
N THR A 99 -3.09 4.14 1.24
CA THR A 99 -4.28 3.30 1.42
C THR A 99 -5.52 3.99 0.85
N LYS A 100 -5.61 5.32 1.04
CA LYS A 100 -6.68 6.17 0.53
C LYS A 100 -6.76 6.15 -1.00
N TYR A 101 -5.63 6.34 -1.70
CA TYR A 101 -5.62 6.31 -3.17
C TYR A 101 -5.97 4.91 -3.70
N MET A 102 -5.40 3.86 -3.10
CA MET A 102 -5.66 2.49 -3.50
C MET A 102 -7.15 2.12 -3.35
N ALA A 103 -7.78 2.51 -2.24
CA ALA A 103 -9.19 2.23 -1.97
C ALA A 103 -10.15 3.07 -2.83
N ALA A 104 -9.87 4.37 -2.98
CA ALA A 104 -10.81 5.31 -3.60
C ALA A 104 -10.63 5.48 -5.11
N VAL A 105 -9.42 5.25 -5.63
CA VAL A 105 -9.07 5.56 -7.03
C VAL A 105 -8.66 4.30 -7.77
N PHE A 106 -7.58 3.64 -7.33
CA PHE A 106 -6.96 2.57 -8.11
C PHE A 106 -7.83 1.30 -8.19
N ASN A 107 -8.26 0.76 -7.05
CA ASN A 107 -9.03 -0.50 -7.04
C ASN A 107 -10.39 -0.37 -7.75
N PRO A 108 -11.16 0.73 -7.58
CA PRO A 108 -12.40 0.93 -8.34
C PRO A 108 -12.18 1.10 -9.85
N SER A 109 -11.07 1.73 -10.27
CA SER A 109 -10.75 1.92 -11.69
C SER A 109 -10.04 0.72 -12.32
N THR A 110 -9.55 -0.23 -11.51
CA THR A 110 -8.80 -1.40 -11.97
C THR A 110 -9.42 -2.70 -11.44
N PRO A 111 -10.68 -3.01 -11.83
CA PRO A 111 -11.31 -4.29 -11.49
C PRO A 111 -10.62 -5.47 -12.17
N ASP A 112 -10.79 -6.66 -11.59
CA ASP A 112 -10.31 -7.91 -12.17
C ASP A 112 -11.06 -8.22 -13.49
N VAL A 113 -10.33 -8.74 -14.47
CA VAL A 113 -10.87 -9.10 -15.79
C VAL A 113 -11.27 -10.57 -15.81
N GLU A 114 -12.48 -10.85 -16.28
CA GLU A 114 -12.99 -12.22 -16.43
C GLU A 114 -12.08 -13.05 -17.36
N GLY A 115 -11.80 -14.29 -16.98
CA GLY A 115 -10.90 -15.19 -17.71
C GLY A 115 -9.44 -15.12 -17.28
N VAL A 116 -9.03 -14.07 -16.55
CA VAL A 116 -7.68 -13.96 -15.98
C VAL A 116 -7.67 -14.49 -14.54
N LYS A 117 -6.71 -15.35 -14.22
CA LYS A 117 -6.53 -15.86 -12.85
C LYS A 117 -5.61 -14.97 -12.05
N TYR A 118 -6.06 -14.48 -10.91
CA TYR A 118 -5.27 -13.64 -10.01
C TYR A 118 -4.78 -14.44 -8.81
N TYR A 119 -3.48 -14.39 -8.56
CA TYR A 119 -2.81 -15.02 -7.44
C TYR A 119 -1.98 -14.00 -6.68
N SER A 120 -1.83 -14.21 -5.37
CA SER A 120 -0.98 -13.37 -4.53
C SER A 120 -0.21 -14.17 -3.49
N VAL A 121 1.02 -13.72 -3.23
CA VAL A 121 1.89 -14.22 -2.17
C VAL A 121 2.33 -13.03 -1.34
N ALA A 122 2.29 -13.17 -0.02
CA ALA A 122 2.85 -12.19 0.91
C ALA A 122 4.18 -12.70 1.48
N ALA A 123 4.98 -11.81 2.04
CA ALA A 123 6.03 -12.17 2.98
C ALA A 123 5.76 -11.55 4.35
N ARG A 124 6.38 -12.13 5.38
CA ARG A 124 6.47 -11.48 6.68
C ARG A 124 7.78 -11.76 7.37
N THR A 125 8.28 -10.74 8.05
CA THR A 125 9.42 -10.86 8.96
C THR A 125 9.04 -10.36 10.34
N ARG A 126 9.41 -11.15 11.36
CA ARG A 126 9.08 -10.81 12.75
C ARG A 126 9.95 -9.68 13.29
N ARG A 127 11.21 -9.61 12.87
CA ARG A 127 12.19 -8.65 13.37
C ARG A 127 13.14 -8.25 12.26
N LEU A 128 13.46 -6.97 12.23
CA LEU A 128 14.55 -6.41 11.45
C LEU A 128 15.59 -5.83 12.39
N ALA A 129 16.86 -5.95 12.03
CA ALA A 129 17.94 -5.27 12.75
C ALA A 129 17.73 -3.74 12.67
N VAL A 130 18.10 -3.00 13.72
CA VAL A 130 17.93 -1.52 13.77
C VAL A 130 18.64 -0.80 12.62
N TRP A 131 19.71 -1.39 12.11
CA TRP A 131 20.48 -0.87 10.97
C TRP A 131 19.92 -1.27 9.60
N HIS A 132 18.89 -2.13 9.57
CA HIS A 132 18.27 -2.54 8.32
C HIS A 132 17.51 -1.37 7.70
N PRO A 133 17.63 -1.10 6.39
CA PRO A 133 16.93 0.03 5.76
C PRO A 133 15.41 -0.02 5.91
N LEU A 134 14.83 -1.23 6.03
CA LEU A 134 13.40 -1.43 6.26
C LEU A 134 12.99 -1.38 7.74
N TRP A 135 13.91 -1.11 8.67
CA TRP A 135 13.60 -1.08 10.10
C TRP A 135 12.60 0.01 10.48
N LEU A 136 12.82 1.25 10.02
CA LEU A 136 11.91 2.37 10.30
C LEU A 136 10.54 2.15 9.64
N PRO A 137 10.45 1.79 8.34
CA PRO A 137 9.17 1.44 7.73
C PRO A 137 8.44 0.31 8.47
N LYS A 138 9.14 -0.76 8.86
CA LYS A 138 8.58 -1.84 9.66
C LYS A 138 8.02 -1.34 10.99
N LEU A 139 8.76 -0.51 11.71
CA LEU A 139 8.32 0.06 12.98
C LEU A 139 7.02 0.86 12.82
N ILE A 140 6.87 1.59 11.72
CA ILE A 140 5.65 2.34 11.41
C ILE A 140 4.49 1.40 11.10
N LEU A 141 4.71 0.33 10.32
CA LEU A 141 3.69 -0.68 10.06
C LEU A 141 3.27 -1.40 11.35
N ASP A 142 4.22 -1.79 12.19
CA ASP A 142 3.97 -2.44 13.47
C ASP A 142 3.23 -1.50 14.45
N ALA A 143 3.50 -0.19 14.43
CA ALA A 143 2.76 0.79 15.23
C ALA A 143 1.35 1.06 14.70
N ALA A 144 1.18 1.16 13.37
CA ALA A 144 -0.13 1.35 12.74
C ALA A 144 -1.07 0.17 13.01
N ALA A 145 -0.51 -1.03 12.91
CA ALA A 145 -1.07 -2.30 13.35
C ALA A 145 -1.59 -2.30 14.79
N GLU A 146 -0.72 -2.01 15.75
CA GLU A 146 -1.04 -2.03 17.19
C GLU A 146 -2.09 -0.98 17.55
N SER A 147 -1.95 0.22 16.96
CA SER A 147 -2.83 1.36 17.22
C SER A 147 -4.17 1.30 16.50
N ARG A 148 -4.38 0.34 15.58
CA ARG A 148 -5.55 0.24 14.70
C ARG A 148 -5.79 1.51 13.85
N SER A 149 -4.76 2.33 13.67
CA SER A 149 -4.84 3.62 12.95
C SER A 149 -4.38 3.47 11.50
N ALA A 150 -4.63 4.47 10.65
CA ALA A 150 -4.27 4.46 9.21
C ALA A 150 -4.78 3.24 8.43
N GLY A 151 -6.02 2.81 8.71
CA GLY A 151 -6.58 1.61 8.08
C GLY A 151 -6.07 0.29 8.68
N GLY A 152 -5.41 0.32 9.84
CA GLY A 152 -4.92 -0.84 10.60
C GLY A 152 -5.96 -1.92 10.86
N GLU A 153 -7.25 -1.54 11.02
CA GLU A 153 -8.36 -2.50 11.12
C GLU A 153 -8.69 -3.20 9.78
N ALA A 154 -8.43 -2.55 8.66
CA ALA A 154 -8.72 -3.05 7.30
C ALA A 154 -7.55 -3.79 6.67
N ASP A 155 -6.31 -3.48 7.08
CA ASP A 155 -5.07 -4.04 6.55
C ASP A 155 -4.45 -5.12 7.47
N GLY A 156 -5.16 -5.56 8.52
CA GLY A 156 -4.83 -6.76 9.30
C GLY A 156 -3.43 -6.76 9.92
N SER A 157 -2.79 -5.60 10.02
CA SER A 157 -1.39 -5.49 10.41
C SER A 157 -1.18 -5.73 11.92
N GLY A 158 -2.25 -5.65 12.73
CA GLY A 158 -2.27 -5.87 14.19
C GLY A 158 -1.54 -7.12 14.66
N ASP A 159 -0.58 -6.91 15.57
CA ASP A 159 0.34 -7.86 16.20
C ASP A 159 1.06 -8.83 15.23
N ALA A 160 2.40 -8.79 15.19
CA ALA A 160 3.23 -9.85 14.61
C ALA A 160 3.13 -11.21 15.36
N LEU A 161 2.08 -11.39 16.17
CA LEU A 161 1.86 -12.46 17.13
C LEU A 161 0.49 -13.13 16.88
N GLY A 162 0.42 -13.95 15.83
CA GLY A 162 -0.32 -15.22 15.91
C GLY A 162 -1.36 -15.52 14.83
N GLY A 163 -1.84 -14.55 14.06
CA GLY A 163 -2.77 -14.79 12.95
C GLY A 163 -2.09 -15.20 11.65
N GLU A 164 -2.75 -16.03 10.82
CA GLU A 164 -2.24 -16.39 9.48
C GLU A 164 -2.11 -15.17 8.55
N LEU A 165 -2.90 -14.12 8.78
CA LEU A 165 -2.96 -12.92 7.94
C LEU A 165 -2.32 -11.69 8.57
N GLN A 166 -1.67 -11.86 9.71
CA GLN A 166 -1.01 -10.78 10.45
C GLN A 166 0.48 -10.67 10.10
N GLY A 167 1.01 -9.46 10.29
CA GLY A 167 2.41 -9.13 10.05
C GLY A 167 2.66 -8.38 8.74
N ASN A 168 3.93 -8.10 8.48
CA ASN A 168 4.39 -7.36 7.31
C ASN A 168 5.82 -7.79 6.94
N ASP A 169 6.21 -7.49 5.71
CA ASP A 169 7.55 -7.72 5.18
C ASP A 169 8.48 -6.50 5.38
N GLY A 170 8.08 -5.55 6.22
CA GLY A 170 8.77 -4.28 6.44
C GLY A 170 8.33 -3.14 5.53
N LEU A 171 7.53 -3.37 4.48
CA LEU A 171 6.94 -2.30 3.67
C LEU A 171 5.45 -2.49 3.41
N VAL A 172 5.00 -3.73 3.33
CA VAL A 172 3.63 -4.10 2.95
C VAL A 172 3.08 -5.07 4.00
N SER A 173 1.89 -4.78 4.52
CA SER A 173 1.18 -5.70 5.39
C SER A 173 0.71 -6.92 4.61
N VAL A 174 0.65 -8.08 5.28
CA VAL A 174 0.20 -9.34 4.67
C VAL A 174 -1.18 -9.15 4.03
N GLN A 175 -2.10 -8.47 4.70
CA GLN A 175 -3.44 -8.19 4.18
C GLN A 175 -3.43 -7.31 2.93
N SER A 176 -2.56 -6.29 2.88
CA SER A 176 -2.44 -5.45 1.69
C SER A 176 -1.87 -6.25 0.51
N ALA A 177 -0.98 -7.22 0.78
CA ALA A 177 -0.47 -8.14 -0.22
C ALA A 177 -1.50 -9.13 -0.79
N LYS A 178 -2.59 -9.44 -0.07
CA LYS A 178 -3.60 -10.39 -0.54
C LYS A 178 -4.44 -9.82 -1.68
N TRP A 179 -4.53 -10.56 -2.78
CA TRP A 179 -5.43 -10.29 -3.89
C TRP A 179 -5.79 -11.57 -4.66
N GLY A 180 -7.01 -11.64 -5.19
CA GLY A 180 -7.50 -12.86 -5.86
C GLY A 180 -7.35 -14.10 -4.98
N THR A 181 -6.79 -15.17 -5.55
CA THR A 181 -6.45 -16.40 -4.82
C THR A 181 -5.16 -16.20 -4.04
N PHE A 182 -5.27 -16.06 -2.73
CA PHE A 182 -4.12 -15.93 -1.84
C PHE A 182 -3.44 -17.29 -1.64
N LEU A 183 -2.16 -17.39 -2.02
CA LEU A 183 -1.40 -18.64 -1.98
C LEU A 183 -0.68 -18.87 -0.66
N GLY A 184 -0.46 -17.82 0.14
CA GLY A 184 0.15 -17.93 1.46
C GLY A 184 1.17 -16.83 1.76
N VAL A 185 1.87 -17.03 2.88
CA VAL A 185 2.89 -16.12 3.41
C VAL A 185 4.25 -16.81 3.42
N VAL A 186 5.26 -16.14 2.90
CA VAL A 186 6.67 -16.55 3.03
C VAL A 186 7.20 -16.02 4.38
N GLU A 187 7.48 -16.95 5.28
CA GLU A 187 7.95 -16.65 6.63
C GLU A 187 9.42 -16.28 6.69
N GLY A 188 9.76 -15.31 7.55
CA GLY A 188 11.14 -14.94 7.83
C GLY A 188 11.82 -14.15 6.72
N CYS A 189 11.06 -13.70 5.72
CA CYS A 189 11.54 -12.88 4.62
C CYS A 189 11.02 -11.44 4.75
N ASP A 190 11.91 -10.49 4.51
CA ASP A 190 11.51 -9.11 4.30
C ASP A 190 11.20 -8.81 2.82
N HIS A 191 10.79 -7.58 2.54
CA HIS A 191 10.35 -7.16 1.22
C HIS A 191 11.45 -7.28 0.15
N TRP A 192 12.72 -7.18 0.54
CA TRP A 192 13.86 -7.23 -0.36
C TRP A 192 14.38 -8.65 -0.57
N ASP A 193 14.26 -9.53 0.43
CA ASP A 193 14.59 -10.95 0.31
C ASP A 193 13.82 -11.63 -0.82
N LEU A 194 12.60 -11.17 -1.11
CA LEU A 194 11.75 -11.71 -2.19
C LEU A 194 12.27 -11.45 -3.61
N ARG A 195 13.30 -10.61 -3.78
CA ARG A 195 13.88 -10.32 -5.11
C ARG A 195 14.98 -11.30 -5.53
N GLY A 196 15.43 -12.18 -4.62
CA GLY A 196 16.55 -13.09 -4.85
C GLY A 196 17.88 -12.46 -4.48
#